data_AF-R7N6C8-F1
#
_entry.id   AF-R7N6C8-F1
#
_cell.length_a   1.000
_cell.length_b   1.000
_cell.length_c   1.000
_cell.angle_alpha   90.00
_cell.angle_beta   90.00
_cell.angle_gamma   90.00
#
_symmetry.space_group_name_H-M   'P 1'
#
loop_
_entity.id
_entity.type
_entity.pdbx_description
1 polymer ?
#
loop_
_entity_poly.entity_id
_entity_poly.type
_entity_poly.pdbx_seq_one_letter_code
_entity_poly.pdbx_strand_id
1 'polypeptide(L)'
;MKNIRTQWFVLFITVLQLMGCGVQENIDLKSDQGMKIANALPIREDIRLDRSNLDILDEILDQCLTDYDINKSENEDWMIYECEPIEDTFYADCPVIEVKKNFTSEILTYEEAKPFFRDIIDYDQMWHYVENNNEYGIGQIFEAAQGNEAYYLLFLENDSFLVHVEGKLRLESELTSQPWDQKVRNQYGREMVECADGAIAQIISDISFVNKEARYDFYLGEEESYQAVLEIEDAEPMQYHFTLYCGNKEMQDISWTSRFESYPEFLDANRDGYVDMMVATDQVPAYEIHDLYIWNNQSGCFDQVVYDDVLAWIEIEEDSIRNWIRNGDGYILQTLQWRGKELIRVKEEKITPISETAQSD
;
A
#
# COMPACT_ATOMS: atom_id res chain seq x y z
N MET A 1 46.75 6.10 30.38
CA MET A 1 46.47 4.71 29.95
C MET A 1 45.33 4.76 28.95
N LYS A 2 45.70 4.95 27.68
CA LYS A 2 44.79 4.82 26.52
C LYS A 2 44.72 3.33 26.15
N ASN A 3 43.66 2.93 25.45
CA ASN A 3 43.43 1.62 24.82
C ASN A 3 42.89 0.48 25.70
N ILE A 4 41.66 0.64 26.22
CA ILE A 4 40.81 -0.54 26.53
C ILE A 4 39.44 -0.44 25.84
N ARG A 5 38.91 0.76 25.56
CA ARG A 5 37.61 0.91 24.86
C ARG A 5 37.65 0.64 23.34
N THR A 6 38.79 0.81 22.68
CA THR A 6 38.92 0.57 21.23
C THR A 6 39.14 -0.90 20.87
N GLN A 7 39.57 -1.74 21.83
CA GLN A 7 39.79 -3.17 21.55
C GLN A 7 38.52 -4.02 21.64
N TRP A 8 37.48 -3.59 22.36
CA TRP A 8 36.19 -4.29 22.39
C TRP A 8 35.31 -3.96 21.17
N PHE A 9 35.47 -2.76 20.59
CA PHE A 9 34.75 -2.37 19.37
C PHE A 9 35.32 -3.04 18.11
N VAL A 10 36.63 -3.30 18.07
CA VAL A 10 37.24 -4.04 16.95
C VAL A 10 36.91 -5.53 17.04
N LEU A 11 36.83 -6.13 18.23
CA LEU A 11 36.49 -7.55 18.37
C LEU A 11 35.03 -7.86 17.97
N PHE A 12 34.09 -6.92 18.16
CA PHE A 12 32.69 -7.12 17.77
C PHE A 12 32.48 -7.02 16.26
N ILE A 13 33.25 -6.15 15.57
CA ILE A 13 33.19 -6.04 14.11
C ILE A 13 33.89 -7.22 13.42
N THR A 14 34.95 -7.80 14.00
CA THR A 14 35.58 -9.01 13.41
C THR A 14 34.73 -10.27 13.58
N VAL A 15 33.84 -10.35 14.60
CA VAL A 15 32.90 -11.48 14.74
C VAL A 15 31.71 -11.34 13.77
N LEU A 16 31.26 -10.12 13.48
CA LEU A 16 30.24 -9.87 12.44
C LEU A 16 30.79 -10.08 11.02
N GLN A 17 32.08 -9.82 10.77
CA GLN A 17 32.71 -10.09 9.46
C GLN A 17 33.19 -11.55 9.28
N LEU A 18 33.14 -12.40 10.32
CA LEU A 18 33.45 -13.84 10.22
C LEU A 18 32.19 -14.73 10.13
N MET A 19 30.98 -14.15 10.15
CA MET A 19 29.73 -14.86 9.78
C MET A 19 29.34 -14.65 8.32
N GLY A 20 30.15 -13.93 7.54
CA GLY A 20 30.02 -13.78 6.10
C GLY A 20 31.18 -14.46 5.37
N CYS A 21 31.20 -15.80 5.34
CA CYS A 21 31.82 -16.65 4.31
C CYS A 21 31.85 -18.10 4.81
N GLY A 22 30.92 -18.92 4.31
CA GLY A 22 30.84 -20.35 4.61
C GLY A 22 29.78 -21.00 3.76
N VAL A 23 30.07 -21.14 2.47
CA VAL A 23 29.28 -21.92 1.52
C VAL A 23 29.37 -23.42 1.85
N GLN A 24 28.19 -24.04 1.87
CA GLN A 24 27.83 -25.46 1.68
C GLN A 24 28.23 -26.52 2.71
N GLU A 25 27.20 -27.13 3.32
CA GLU A 25 26.89 -28.54 3.07
C GLU A 25 25.39 -28.85 3.30
N ASN A 26 24.71 -29.17 2.20
CA ASN A 26 23.55 -30.05 2.04
C ASN A 26 22.57 -30.22 3.22
N ILE A 27 21.46 -29.48 3.14
CA ILE A 27 20.15 -30.11 3.32
C ILE A 27 19.48 -30.10 1.96
N ASP A 28 19.45 -31.28 1.36
CA ASP A 28 18.66 -31.63 0.20
C ASP A 28 17.17 -31.49 0.60
N LEU A 29 16.65 -30.28 0.45
CA LEU A 29 15.23 -30.01 0.35
C LEU A 29 15.02 -29.44 -1.04
N LYS A 30 14.80 -30.35 -2.00
CA LYS A 30 13.90 -30.05 -3.11
C LYS A 30 12.64 -29.42 -2.51
N SER A 31 12.55 -28.11 -2.55
CA SER A 31 11.28 -27.43 -2.35
C SER A 31 10.44 -27.76 -3.58
N ASP A 32 9.66 -28.83 -3.47
CA ASP A 32 8.47 -29.07 -4.27
C ASP A 32 7.45 -27.94 -4.01
N GLN A 33 7.81 -26.70 -4.33
CA GLN A 33 6.87 -25.60 -4.59
C GLN A 33 6.55 -25.53 -6.09
N GLY A 34 6.63 -26.67 -6.77
CA GLY A 34 5.80 -26.91 -7.93
C GLY A 34 4.33 -26.80 -7.49
N MET A 35 3.69 -25.71 -7.88
CA MET A 35 2.28 -25.64 -8.23
C MET A 35 1.32 -26.20 -7.16
N LYS A 36 0.97 -25.34 -6.19
CA LYS A 36 -0.29 -25.48 -5.44
C LYS A 36 -1.49 -24.86 -6.17
N ILE A 37 -1.45 -24.81 -7.50
CA ILE A 37 -2.64 -24.55 -8.32
C ILE A 37 -3.37 -25.89 -8.51
N ALA A 38 -3.94 -26.40 -7.43
CA ALA A 38 -4.81 -27.56 -7.48
C ALA A 38 -6.07 -27.26 -6.65
N ASN A 39 -7.15 -26.92 -7.37
CA ASN A 39 -8.55 -26.81 -6.96
C ASN A 39 -9.19 -25.40 -6.92
N ALA A 40 -8.66 -24.39 -7.63
CA ALA A 40 -9.47 -23.23 -7.98
C ALA A 40 -10.44 -23.59 -9.14
N LEU A 41 -11.63 -24.08 -8.77
CA LEU A 41 -12.86 -24.28 -9.57
C LEU A 41 -12.77 -25.14 -10.87
N PRO A 42 -13.80 -25.95 -11.19
CA PRO A 42 -13.81 -26.74 -12.43
C PRO A 42 -13.92 -25.82 -13.66
N ILE A 43 -12.81 -25.75 -14.42
CA ILE A 43 -12.66 -25.04 -15.69
C ILE A 43 -13.56 -25.69 -16.75
N ARG A 44 -14.35 -24.90 -17.47
CA ARG A 44 -14.97 -25.32 -18.75
C ARG A 44 -14.10 -24.80 -19.89
N GLU A 45 -13.40 -25.73 -20.54
CA GLU A 45 -12.67 -25.47 -21.77
C GLU A 45 -13.62 -25.00 -22.88
N ASP A 46 -13.51 -23.74 -23.31
CA ASP A 46 -13.92 -23.35 -24.67
C ASP A 46 -12.65 -23.22 -25.52
N ILE A 47 -12.32 -24.31 -26.22
CA ILE A 47 -11.12 -24.41 -27.06
C ILE A 47 -11.42 -23.69 -28.38
N ARG A 48 -11.30 -22.37 -28.36
CA ARG A 48 -10.94 -21.58 -29.55
C ARG A 48 -9.76 -20.70 -29.17
N LEU A 49 -8.57 -21.17 -29.53
CA LEU A 49 -7.33 -20.38 -29.52
C LEU A 49 -7.48 -19.21 -30.50
N ASP A 50 -8.03 -18.08 -30.06
CA ASP A 50 -7.96 -16.85 -30.84
C ASP A 50 -6.60 -16.20 -30.58
N ARG A 51 -5.74 -16.20 -31.59
CA ARG A 51 -4.36 -15.66 -31.47
C ARG A 51 -4.35 -14.15 -31.28
N SER A 52 -5.43 -13.45 -31.67
CA SER A 52 -5.54 -12.00 -31.66
C SER A 52 -5.37 -11.36 -30.28
N ASN A 53 -5.98 -11.92 -29.23
CA ASN A 53 -5.92 -11.32 -27.89
C ASN A 53 -4.61 -11.65 -27.14
N LEU A 54 -3.93 -12.73 -27.52
CA LEU A 54 -2.57 -12.99 -27.04
C LEU A 54 -1.54 -12.08 -27.68
N ASP A 55 -1.69 -11.79 -28.96
CA ASP A 55 -0.85 -10.81 -29.64
C ASP A 55 -0.98 -9.42 -28.97
N ILE A 56 -2.18 -9.07 -28.48
CA ILE A 56 -2.42 -7.84 -27.68
C ILE A 56 -1.69 -7.91 -26.33
N LEU A 57 -1.76 -9.03 -25.60
CA LEU A 57 -1.05 -9.16 -24.33
C LEU A 57 0.48 -9.17 -24.50
N ASP A 58 0.98 -9.80 -25.57
CA ASP A 58 2.39 -9.73 -25.93
C ASP A 58 2.81 -8.29 -26.25
N GLU A 59 1.99 -7.53 -26.98
CA GLU A 59 2.23 -6.11 -27.26
C GLU A 59 2.23 -5.26 -25.99
N ILE A 60 1.34 -5.52 -25.04
CA ILE A 60 1.34 -4.87 -23.73
C ILE A 60 2.66 -5.17 -23.00
N LEU A 61 3.02 -6.45 -22.86
CA LEU A 61 4.21 -6.85 -22.11
C LEU A 61 5.50 -6.31 -22.76
N ASP A 62 5.60 -6.32 -24.09
CA ASP A 62 6.73 -5.74 -24.82
C ASP A 62 6.89 -4.23 -24.52
N GLN A 63 5.79 -3.51 -24.29
CA GLN A 63 5.85 -2.09 -23.89
C GLN A 63 6.21 -1.93 -22.42
N CYS A 64 5.65 -2.75 -21.52
CA CYS A 64 5.96 -2.70 -20.10
C CYS A 64 7.43 -3.06 -19.78
N LEU A 65 8.05 -3.89 -20.62
CA LEU A 65 9.32 -4.55 -20.36
C LEU A 65 10.45 -4.04 -21.26
N THR A 66 10.38 -2.80 -21.72
CA THR A 66 11.40 -2.22 -22.63
C THR A 66 12.83 -2.21 -22.07
N ASP A 67 12.97 -2.27 -20.74
CA ASP A 67 14.25 -2.36 -20.04
C ASP A 67 14.72 -3.80 -19.76
N TYR A 68 14.01 -4.81 -20.28
CA TYR A 68 14.30 -6.24 -20.06
C TYR A 68 14.50 -7.01 -21.37
N ASP A 69 15.48 -7.92 -21.38
CA ASP A 69 15.58 -9.03 -22.30
C ASP A 69 14.59 -10.13 -21.87
N ILE A 70 13.65 -10.47 -22.75
CA ILE A 70 12.54 -11.37 -22.42
C ILE A 70 12.75 -12.74 -23.05
N ASN A 71 12.86 -13.77 -22.21
CA ASN A 71 12.86 -15.16 -22.62
C ASN A 71 11.46 -15.78 -22.46
N LYS A 72 10.80 -16.06 -23.58
CA LYS A 72 9.44 -16.61 -23.62
C LYS A 72 9.45 -18.13 -23.74
N SER A 73 8.70 -18.81 -22.89
CA SER A 73 8.43 -20.25 -22.96
C SER A 73 6.94 -20.57 -22.72
N GLU A 74 6.52 -21.80 -23.00
CA GLU A 74 5.14 -22.26 -22.83
C GLU A 74 5.14 -23.63 -22.16
N ASN A 75 4.27 -23.83 -21.17
CA ASN A 75 4.06 -25.11 -20.51
C ASN A 75 2.57 -25.34 -20.23
N GLU A 76 2.02 -26.41 -20.82
CA GLU A 76 0.60 -26.79 -20.74
C GLU A 76 -0.35 -25.61 -21.00
N ASP A 77 -0.87 -25.00 -19.93
CA ASP A 77 -1.87 -23.92 -19.95
C ASP A 77 -1.26 -22.51 -19.72
N TRP A 78 0.05 -22.42 -19.50
CA TRP A 78 0.74 -21.20 -19.09
C TRP A 78 1.79 -20.73 -20.12
N MET A 79 1.82 -19.42 -20.35
CA MET A 79 2.95 -18.74 -20.98
C MET A 79 3.85 -18.18 -19.88
N ILE A 80 5.16 -18.36 -20.00
CA ILE A 80 6.14 -17.91 -19.00
C ILE A 80 7.10 -16.94 -19.70
N TYR A 81 7.30 -15.78 -19.09
CA TYR A 81 8.21 -14.73 -19.53
C TYR A 81 9.25 -14.49 -18.43
N GLU A 82 10.48 -14.94 -18.67
CA GLU A 82 11.63 -14.69 -17.80
C GLU A 82 12.30 -13.40 -18.26
N CYS A 83 12.35 -12.38 -17.41
CA CYS A 83 12.79 -11.03 -17.78
C CYS A 83 14.16 -10.73 -17.15
N GLU A 84 15.19 -10.55 -17.99
CA GLU A 84 16.54 -10.19 -17.56
C GLU A 84 16.80 -8.69 -17.81
N PRO A 85 17.23 -7.88 -16.83
CA PRO A 85 17.47 -6.45 -17.05
C PRO A 85 18.60 -6.20 -18.07
N ILE A 86 18.40 -5.25 -18.99
CA ILE A 86 19.32 -4.97 -20.12
C ILE A 86 20.64 -4.28 -19.66
N GLU A 87 20.66 -3.62 -18.49
CA GLU A 87 21.87 -2.99 -17.91
C GLU A 87 21.99 -3.22 -16.38
N ASP A 88 23.14 -2.86 -15.79
CA ASP A 88 23.37 -2.75 -14.32
C ASP A 88 22.47 -1.67 -13.69
N THR A 89 21.16 -1.71 -13.93
CA THR A 89 20.15 -1.04 -13.12
C THR A 89 20.15 -1.74 -11.78
N PHE A 90 21.06 -1.27 -10.91
CA PHE A 90 21.09 -1.62 -9.50
C PHE A 90 19.64 -1.58 -8.99
N TYR A 91 19.11 -2.74 -8.57
CA TYR A 91 17.87 -2.95 -7.81
C TYR A 91 16.59 -3.45 -8.51
N ALA A 92 16.60 -3.92 -9.76
CA ALA A 92 15.45 -4.68 -10.28
C ALA A 92 15.66 -6.19 -10.06
N ASP A 93 14.92 -6.80 -9.13
CA ASP A 93 14.78 -8.26 -9.07
C ASP A 93 14.30 -8.75 -10.46
N CYS A 94 14.91 -9.80 -11.03
CA CYS A 94 14.51 -10.34 -12.33
C CYS A 94 13.07 -10.85 -12.25
N PRO A 95 12.08 -10.21 -12.90
CA PRO A 95 10.72 -10.63 -12.74
C PRO A 95 10.43 -11.87 -13.59
N VAL A 96 9.55 -12.72 -13.06
CA VAL A 96 8.95 -13.84 -13.80
C VAL A 96 7.48 -13.52 -13.97
N ILE A 97 7.00 -13.53 -15.21
CA ILE A 97 5.59 -13.32 -15.52
C ILE A 97 5.00 -14.62 -16.04
N GLU A 98 3.93 -15.09 -15.41
CA GLU A 98 3.20 -16.28 -15.82
C GLU A 98 1.78 -15.88 -16.23
N VAL A 99 1.37 -16.27 -17.44
CA VAL A 99 0.05 -15.92 -17.99
C VAL A 99 -0.75 -17.19 -18.26
N LYS A 100 -1.92 -17.30 -17.62
CA LYS A 100 -2.93 -18.31 -17.93
C LYS A 100 -4.03 -17.74 -18.81
N LYS A 101 -4.32 -18.45 -19.90
CA LYS A 101 -5.33 -18.10 -20.91
C LYS A 101 -6.73 -18.53 -20.51
N ASN A 102 -7.73 -17.86 -21.08
CA ASN A 102 -9.15 -18.21 -21.03
C ASN A 102 -9.61 -18.49 -19.60
N PHE A 103 -9.25 -17.55 -18.71
CA PHE A 103 -9.78 -17.58 -17.36
C PHE A 103 -11.30 -17.30 -17.41
N THR A 104 -12.04 -17.84 -16.45
CA THR A 104 -13.50 -17.99 -16.54
C THR A 104 -14.23 -16.64 -16.53
N SER A 105 -15.31 -16.55 -17.32
CA SER A 105 -16.21 -15.39 -17.44
C SER A 105 -17.13 -15.15 -16.23
N GLU A 106 -16.94 -15.86 -15.12
CA GLU A 106 -17.84 -15.80 -13.95
C GLU A 106 -17.45 -14.74 -12.91
N ILE A 107 -16.21 -14.25 -12.92
CA ILE A 107 -15.79 -13.14 -12.04
C ILE A 107 -16.02 -11.84 -12.79
N LEU A 108 -17.13 -11.16 -12.49
CA LEU A 108 -17.50 -9.90 -13.15
C LEU A 108 -17.56 -8.74 -12.17
N THR A 109 -17.39 -9.02 -10.88
CA THR A 109 -17.55 -8.05 -9.81
C THR A 109 -16.41 -8.12 -8.82
N TYR A 110 -16.18 -6.98 -8.15
CA TYR A 110 -15.22 -6.86 -7.05
C TYR A 110 -15.49 -7.83 -5.90
N GLU A 111 -16.76 -8.08 -5.58
CA GLU A 111 -17.16 -9.03 -4.53
C GLU A 111 -16.84 -10.49 -4.90
N GLU A 112 -16.86 -10.84 -6.18
CA GLU A 112 -16.47 -12.17 -6.67
C GLU A 112 -14.95 -12.31 -6.76
N ALA A 113 -14.25 -11.24 -7.12
CA ALA A 113 -12.79 -11.25 -7.22
C ALA A 113 -12.09 -11.40 -5.86
N LYS A 114 -12.65 -10.81 -4.79
CA LYS A 114 -12.10 -10.93 -3.41
C LYS A 114 -11.86 -12.37 -2.96
N PRO A 115 -12.88 -13.27 -2.91
CA PRO A 115 -12.69 -14.66 -2.50
C PRO A 115 -11.82 -15.44 -3.50
N PHE A 116 -11.91 -15.13 -4.79
CA PHE A 116 -11.05 -15.75 -5.79
C PHE A 116 -9.56 -15.51 -5.51
N PHE A 117 -9.15 -14.26 -5.30
CA PHE A 117 -7.74 -13.98 -5.00
C PHE A 117 -7.32 -14.61 -3.68
N ARG A 118 -8.21 -14.71 -2.67
CA ARG A 118 -7.88 -15.35 -1.38
C ARG A 118 -7.56 -16.84 -1.51
N ASP A 119 -8.09 -17.49 -2.54
CA ASP A 119 -7.77 -18.90 -2.83
C ASP A 119 -6.38 -19.06 -3.47
N ILE A 120 -5.77 -17.98 -3.96
CA ILE A 120 -4.50 -18.00 -4.72
C ILE A 120 -3.37 -17.33 -3.93
N ILE A 121 -3.62 -16.19 -3.30
CA ILE A 121 -2.65 -15.36 -2.58
C ILE A 121 -3.29 -14.75 -1.32
N ASP A 122 -2.53 -14.67 -0.22
CA ASP A 122 -2.90 -13.88 0.96
C ASP A 122 -2.51 -12.42 0.72
N TYR A 123 -3.33 -11.69 -0.02
CA TYR A 123 -3.01 -10.31 -0.40
C TYR A 123 -3.24 -9.33 0.75
N ASP A 124 -2.36 -8.33 0.85
CA ASP A 124 -2.55 -7.17 1.73
C ASP A 124 -3.23 -6.03 0.98
N GLN A 125 -3.15 -6.00 -0.35
CA GLN A 125 -3.77 -4.97 -1.17
C GLN A 125 -4.49 -5.59 -2.36
N MET A 126 -5.65 -5.03 -2.70
CA MET A 126 -6.33 -5.36 -3.94
C MET A 126 -7.00 -4.12 -4.52
N TRP A 127 -6.89 -3.93 -5.83
CA TRP A 127 -7.48 -2.82 -6.55
C TRP A 127 -8.38 -3.32 -7.67
N HIS A 128 -9.43 -2.54 -7.95
CA HIS A 128 -10.32 -2.76 -9.08
C HIS A 128 -10.38 -1.50 -9.93
N TYR A 129 -9.83 -1.58 -11.13
CA TYR A 129 -9.83 -0.53 -12.14
C TYR A 129 -10.87 -0.84 -13.21
N VAL A 130 -11.57 0.20 -13.66
CA VAL A 130 -12.42 0.09 -14.86
C VAL A 130 -11.93 1.03 -15.92
N GLU A 131 -11.62 0.45 -17.07
CA GLU A 131 -11.04 1.13 -18.21
C GLU A 131 -12.10 1.31 -19.29
N ASN A 132 -12.38 2.56 -19.63
CA ASN A 132 -13.17 2.92 -20.80
C ASN A 132 -12.20 3.57 -21.80
N ASN A 133 -11.79 2.81 -22.83
CA ASN A 133 -10.90 3.23 -23.92
C ASN A 133 -9.39 3.19 -23.63
N ASN A 134 -8.84 2.07 -23.16
CA ASN A 134 -7.40 1.85 -23.41
C ASN A 134 -7.20 1.33 -24.85
N GLU A 135 -6.02 1.55 -25.42
CA GLU A 135 -5.71 1.17 -26.81
C GLU A 135 -5.69 -0.36 -27.02
N TYR A 136 -5.59 -1.11 -25.93
CA TYR A 136 -5.56 -2.56 -25.87
C TYR A 136 -6.94 -3.24 -25.73
N GLY A 137 -8.01 -2.46 -25.52
CA GLY A 137 -9.37 -3.02 -25.36
C GLY A 137 -9.62 -3.77 -24.04
N ILE A 138 -8.84 -3.52 -22.98
CA ILE A 138 -9.11 -4.01 -21.62
C ILE A 138 -10.24 -3.17 -21.01
N GLY A 139 -11.29 -3.84 -20.54
CA GLY A 139 -12.44 -3.21 -19.90
C GLY A 139 -12.34 -3.16 -18.37
N GLN A 140 -11.72 -4.16 -17.74
CA GLN A 140 -11.54 -4.23 -16.29
C GLN A 140 -10.21 -4.88 -15.92
N ILE A 141 -9.63 -4.39 -14.83
CA ILE A 141 -8.42 -4.93 -14.23
C ILE A 141 -8.70 -5.12 -12.73
N PHE A 142 -8.43 -6.31 -12.22
CA PHE A 142 -8.25 -6.51 -10.80
C PHE A 142 -6.80 -6.83 -10.52
N GLU A 143 -6.24 -6.22 -9.49
CA GLU A 143 -4.89 -6.50 -9.01
C GLU A 143 -4.99 -6.93 -7.56
N ALA A 144 -4.29 -8.00 -7.19
CA ALA A 144 -4.08 -8.39 -5.79
C ALA A 144 -2.58 -8.60 -5.56
N ALA A 145 -2.05 -8.00 -4.49
CA ALA A 145 -0.61 -7.97 -4.24
C ALA A 145 -0.25 -8.28 -2.79
N GLN A 146 0.89 -8.96 -2.63
CA GLN A 146 1.56 -9.17 -1.35
C GLN A 146 3.07 -9.04 -1.55
N GLY A 147 3.70 -8.02 -0.94
CA GLY A 147 5.13 -7.78 -1.11
C GLY A 147 5.53 -7.67 -2.59
N ASN A 148 6.46 -8.53 -3.03
CA ASN A 148 6.94 -8.61 -4.41
C ASN A 148 6.15 -9.60 -5.28
N GLU A 149 4.96 -10.02 -4.88
CA GLU A 149 4.09 -10.89 -5.69
C GLU A 149 2.82 -10.12 -6.04
N ALA A 150 2.39 -10.20 -7.31
CA ALA A 150 1.13 -9.64 -7.77
C ALA A 150 0.40 -10.60 -8.72
N TYR A 151 -0.92 -10.60 -8.63
CA TYR A 151 -1.80 -11.25 -9.59
C TYR A 151 -2.74 -10.22 -10.19
N TYR A 152 -2.85 -10.25 -11.53
CA TYR A 152 -3.78 -9.44 -12.30
C TYR A 152 -4.83 -10.32 -12.96
N LEU A 153 -6.10 -9.94 -12.85
CA LEU A 153 -7.18 -10.43 -13.71
C LEU A 153 -7.50 -9.36 -14.74
N LEU A 154 -7.22 -9.64 -16.01
CA LEU A 154 -7.44 -8.74 -17.13
C LEU A 154 -8.65 -9.20 -17.92
N PHE A 155 -9.65 -8.32 -18.09
CA PHE A 155 -10.86 -8.60 -18.87
C PHE A 155 -10.88 -7.80 -20.16
N LEU A 156 -10.81 -8.49 -21.30
CA LEU A 156 -10.97 -7.93 -22.64
C LEU A 156 -12.37 -8.26 -23.17
N GLU A 157 -12.75 -7.69 -24.33
CA GLU A 157 -14.11 -7.82 -24.88
C GLU A 157 -14.58 -9.29 -25.03
N ASN A 158 -13.68 -10.22 -25.33
CA ASN A 158 -14.03 -11.63 -25.57
C ASN A 158 -13.20 -12.66 -24.77
N ASP A 159 -12.22 -12.23 -23.99
CA ASP A 159 -11.29 -13.12 -23.27
C ASP A 159 -10.92 -12.55 -21.91
N SER A 160 -10.37 -13.40 -21.04
CA SER A 160 -9.74 -12.95 -19.80
C SER A 160 -8.45 -13.71 -19.51
N PHE A 161 -7.54 -13.02 -18.83
CA PHE A 161 -6.21 -13.51 -18.48
C PHE A 161 -5.98 -13.41 -16.99
N LEU A 162 -5.38 -14.45 -16.41
CA LEU A 162 -4.74 -14.39 -15.10
C LEU A 162 -3.24 -14.22 -15.32
N VAL A 163 -2.68 -13.11 -14.85
CA VAL A 163 -1.26 -12.78 -14.97
C VAL A 163 -0.67 -12.77 -13.57
N HIS A 164 0.30 -13.64 -13.32
CA HIS A 164 1.11 -13.65 -12.11
C HIS A 164 2.44 -12.94 -12.41
N VAL A 165 2.85 -12.03 -11.54
CA VAL A 165 4.13 -11.32 -11.61
C VAL A 165 4.87 -11.54 -10.30
N GLU A 166 6.01 -12.23 -10.39
CA GLU A 166 6.99 -12.33 -9.32
C GLU A 166 8.05 -11.23 -9.51
N GLY A 167 8.39 -10.51 -8.46
CA GLY A 167 9.37 -9.42 -8.46
C GLY A 167 8.74 -8.05 -8.19
N LYS A 168 9.58 -7.02 -8.14
CA LYS A 168 9.11 -5.64 -7.89
C LYS A 168 8.41 -4.98 -9.08
N LEU A 169 8.30 -5.71 -10.19
CA LEU A 169 7.62 -5.20 -11.37
C LEU A 169 6.12 -5.11 -11.10
N ARG A 170 5.58 -3.96 -11.45
CA ARG A 170 4.19 -3.58 -11.24
C ARG A 170 3.64 -3.10 -12.57
N LEU A 171 2.71 -3.88 -13.15
CA LEU A 171 2.23 -3.70 -14.52
C LEU A 171 1.14 -2.63 -14.64
N GLU A 172 0.56 -2.19 -13.53
CA GLU A 172 -0.64 -1.34 -13.53
C GLU A 172 -0.41 0.04 -14.18
N SER A 173 0.81 0.59 -14.05
CA SER A 173 1.17 1.89 -14.65
C SER A 173 1.11 1.90 -16.17
N GLU A 174 1.33 0.73 -16.78
CA GLU A 174 1.37 0.52 -18.23
C GLU A 174 0.05 -0.06 -18.77
N LEU A 175 -0.67 -0.80 -17.93
CA LEU A 175 -2.01 -1.32 -18.24
C LEU A 175 -3.09 -0.22 -18.27
N THR A 176 -2.85 0.91 -17.60
CA THR A 176 -3.81 2.01 -17.44
C THR A 176 -3.42 3.22 -18.31
N SER A 177 -4.38 3.77 -19.06
CA SER A 177 -4.10 4.83 -20.05
C SER A 177 -4.07 6.26 -19.49
N GLN A 178 -4.25 6.46 -18.18
CA GLN A 178 -4.35 7.77 -17.52
C GLN A 178 -3.86 7.70 -16.06
N PRO A 179 -3.56 8.84 -15.40
CA PRO A 179 -3.09 8.85 -14.01
C PRO A 179 -4.01 8.08 -13.07
N TRP A 180 -3.35 7.31 -12.19
CA TRP A 180 -3.79 6.37 -11.18
C TRP A 180 -5.12 6.71 -10.48
N ASP A 181 -5.32 7.96 -10.10
CA ASP A 181 -6.36 8.38 -9.15
C ASP A 181 -7.77 8.38 -9.76
N GLN A 182 -7.91 8.46 -11.10
CA GLN A 182 -9.22 8.68 -11.73
C GLN A 182 -9.97 7.40 -12.13
N LYS A 183 -9.36 6.22 -11.96
CA LYS A 183 -9.88 4.96 -12.55
C LYS A 183 -10.09 3.83 -11.56
N VAL A 184 -9.58 3.96 -10.34
CA VAL A 184 -9.87 3.00 -9.27
C VAL A 184 -11.34 3.12 -8.91
N ARG A 185 -12.08 2.01 -9.00
CA ARG A 185 -13.48 1.94 -8.56
C ARG A 185 -13.61 1.46 -7.14
N ASN A 186 -12.79 0.49 -6.76
CA ASN A 186 -12.77 -0.05 -5.41
C ASN A 186 -11.34 -0.41 -5.02
N GLN A 187 -11.08 -0.36 -3.73
CA GLN A 187 -9.79 -0.70 -3.13
C GLN A 187 -10.01 -1.47 -1.84
N TYR A 188 -9.29 -2.58 -1.71
CA TYR A 188 -9.10 -3.30 -0.47
C TYR A 188 -7.68 -3.06 0.02
N GLY A 189 -7.52 -2.83 1.32
CA GLY A 189 -6.23 -2.67 1.96
C GLY A 189 -6.22 -3.36 3.32
N ARG A 190 -5.08 -3.95 3.66
CA ARG A 190 -4.73 -4.46 4.98
C ARG A 190 -3.46 -3.73 5.40
N GLU A 191 -3.60 -2.86 6.38
CA GLU A 191 -2.50 -2.11 6.95
C GLU A 191 -2.14 -2.69 8.33
N MET A 192 -0.83 -2.80 8.60
CA MET A 192 -0.29 -3.19 9.89
C MET A 192 0.39 -1.98 10.49
N VAL A 193 -0.22 -1.37 11.50
CA VAL A 193 0.34 -0.22 12.20
C VAL A 193 1.18 -0.71 13.38
N GLU A 194 2.48 -0.44 13.35
CA GLU A 194 3.38 -0.71 14.48
C GLU A 194 3.11 0.31 15.59
N CYS A 195 2.57 -0.18 16.70
CA CYS A 195 2.28 0.60 17.89
C CYS A 195 3.41 0.44 18.94
N ALA A 196 3.31 1.18 20.04
CA ALA A 196 4.27 1.07 21.13
C ALA A 196 4.45 -0.37 21.68
N ASP A 197 5.64 -0.64 22.22
CA ASP A 197 6.03 -1.93 22.82
C ASP A 197 5.93 -3.15 21.87
N GLY A 198 5.91 -2.93 20.55
CA GLY A 198 5.82 -3.98 19.54
C GLY A 198 4.42 -4.56 19.37
N ALA A 199 3.40 -3.89 19.91
CA ALA A 199 2.01 -4.16 19.56
C ALA A 199 1.79 -3.79 18.08
N ILE A 200 0.94 -4.56 17.38
CA ILE A 200 0.61 -4.28 15.99
C ILE A 200 -0.91 -4.25 15.88
N ALA A 201 -1.44 -3.12 15.42
CA ALA A 201 -2.85 -3.01 15.04
C ALA A 201 -3.01 -3.39 13.58
N GLN A 202 -4.02 -4.20 13.27
CA GLN A 202 -4.40 -4.49 11.89
C GLN A 202 -5.64 -3.68 11.52
N ILE A 203 -5.61 -3.07 10.35
CA ILE A 203 -6.71 -2.29 9.80
C ILE A 203 -7.03 -2.85 8.44
N ILE A 204 -8.29 -3.24 8.23
CA ILE A 204 -8.79 -3.66 6.94
C ILE A 204 -9.68 -2.56 6.41
N SER A 205 -9.32 -1.98 5.27
CA SER A 205 -10.11 -0.98 4.54
C SER A 205 -10.75 -1.62 3.31
N ASP A 206 -12.05 -1.39 3.11
CA ASP A 206 -12.78 -1.72 1.88
C ASP A 206 -13.47 -0.45 1.37
N ILE A 207 -12.92 0.16 0.32
CA ILE A 207 -13.27 1.49 -0.18
C ILE A 207 -13.99 1.33 -1.52
N SER A 208 -15.15 1.98 -1.66
CA SER A 208 -15.89 2.08 -2.91
C SER A 208 -16.04 3.54 -3.34
N PHE A 209 -15.23 3.95 -4.31
CA PHE A 209 -15.26 5.30 -4.88
C PHE A 209 -16.57 5.59 -5.63
N VAL A 210 -17.19 4.54 -6.20
CA VAL A 210 -18.48 4.67 -6.90
C VAL A 210 -19.62 4.91 -5.92
N ASN A 211 -19.65 4.15 -4.82
CA ASN A 211 -20.71 4.27 -3.82
C ASN A 211 -20.44 5.38 -2.80
N LYS A 212 -19.24 5.99 -2.84
CA LYS A 212 -18.83 7.07 -1.93
C LYS A 212 -18.90 6.64 -0.47
N GLU A 213 -18.40 5.43 -0.23
CA GLU A 213 -18.40 4.77 1.06
C GLU A 213 -17.06 4.06 1.26
N ALA A 214 -16.54 4.08 2.48
CA ALA A 214 -15.46 3.20 2.91
C ALA A 214 -15.84 2.49 4.20
N ARG A 215 -15.38 1.24 4.35
CA ARG A 215 -15.57 0.41 5.54
C ARG A 215 -14.22 0.07 6.12
N TYR A 216 -14.12 0.12 7.43
CA TYR A 216 -12.90 -0.18 8.17
C TYR A 216 -13.20 -1.23 9.23
N ASP A 217 -12.40 -2.29 9.31
CA ASP A 217 -12.34 -3.19 10.45
C ASP A 217 -11.01 -2.96 11.18
N PHE A 218 -11.08 -2.69 12.48
CA PHE A 218 -9.92 -2.46 13.36
C PHE A 218 -9.74 -3.67 14.27
N TYR A 219 -8.53 -4.21 14.30
CA TYR A 219 -8.11 -5.24 15.26
C TYR A 219 -7.05 -4.64 16.17
N LEU A 220 -7.49 -4.15 17.33
CA LEU A 220 -6.65 -3.43 18.29
C LEU A 220 -6.25 -4.41 19.41
N GLY A 221 -5.00 -4.87 19.40
CA GLY A 221 -4.51 -5.84 20.37
C GLY A 221 -5.14 -7.24 20.22
N GLU A 222 -5.12 -8.04 21.30
CA GLU A 222 -5.44 -9.49 21.21
C GLU A 222 -6.94 -9.85 21.17
N GLU A 223 -7.88 -8.97 21.59
CA GLU A 223 -9.27 -9.41 21.82
C GLU A 223 -10.40 -8.45 21.38
N GLU A 224 -10.13 -7.21 20.95
CA GLU A 224 -11.20 -6.26 20.58
C GLU A 224 -11.17 -5.86 19.10
N SER A 225 -12.33 -6.02 18.45
CA SER A 225 -12.56 -5.62 17.07
C SER A 225 -13.57 -4.49 16.98
N TYR A 226 -13.21 -3.40 16.30
CA TYR A 226 -14.10 -2.27 16.02
C TYR A 226 -14.38 -2.21 14.52
N GLN A 227 -15.48 -1.56 14.14
CA GLN A 227 -15.84 -1.36 12.75
C GLN A 227 -16.19 0.10 12.52
N ALA A 228 -15.86 0.66 11.37
CA ALA A 228 -16.34 1.98 11.00
C ALA A 228 -16.86 2.02 9.57
N VAL A 229 -17.78 2.95 9.33
CA VAL A 229 -18.28 3.31 8.01
C VAL A 229 -18.01 4.79 7.80
N LEU A 230 -17.41 5.12 6.67
CA LEU A 230 -17.21 6.48 6.20
C LEU A 230 -18.15 6.73 5.02
N GLU A 231 -19.10 7.63 5.19
CA GLU A 231 -19.97 8.10 4.11
C GLU A 231 -19.45 9.43 3.58
N ILE A 232 -19.44 9.59 2.26
CA ILE A 232 -18.91 10.78 1.58
C ILE A 232 -20.04 11.46 0.80
N GLU A 233 -20.33 12.72 1.15
CA GLU A 233 -21.33 13.52 0.45
C GLU A 233 -20.67 14.46 -0.58
N ASP A 234 -21.23 14.47 -1.80
CA ASP A 234 -20.86 15.38 -2.88
C ASP A 234 -21.35 16.81 -2.61
N ALA A 235 -20.63 17.49 -1.73
CA ALA A 235 -20.77 18.91 -1.47
C ALA A 235 -19.47 19.65 -1.87
N GLU A 236 -19.52 20.98 -1.86
CA GLU A 236 -18.33 21.82 -2.04
C GLU A 236 -18.22 22.76 -0.81
N PRO A 237 -17.31 22.50 0.14
CA PRO A 237 -16.38 21.35 0.21
C PRO A 237 -17.10 20.00 0.44
N MET A 238 -16.44 18.89 0.10
CA MET A 238 -16.94 17.53 0.34
C MET A 238 -17.14 17.31 1.84
N GLN A 239 -18.17 16.54 2.21
CA GLN A 239 -18.45 16.23 3.62
C GLN A 239 -18.23 14.75 3.87
N TYR A 240 -17.61 14.47 5.01
CA TYR A 240 -17.25 13.12 5.44
C TYR A 240 -17.95 12.84 6.77
N HIS A 241 -18.60 11.68 6.87
CA HIS A 241 -19.27 11.21 8.07
C HIS A 241 -18.73 9.82 8.45
N PHE A 242 -17.88 9.78 9.48
CA PHE A 242 -17.27 8.58 9.99
C PHE A 242 -18.01 8.09 11.22
N THR A 243 -18.65 6.93 11.12
CA THR A 243 -19.38 6.31 12.22
C THR A 243 -18.66 5.06 12.71
N LEU A 244 -18.28 5.04 13.99
CA LEU A 244 -17.60 3.94 14.67
C LEU A 244 -18.61 3.04 15.41
N TYR A 245 -18.37 1.74 15.34
CA TYR A 245 -19.19 0.69 15.93
C TYR A 245 -18.35 -0.31 16.73
N CYS A 246 -18.97 -0.86 17.78
CA CYS A 246 -18.49 -2.05 18.48
C CYS A 246 -19.60 -3.11 18.42
N GLY A 247 -19.40 -4.14 17.59
CA GLY A 247 -20.49 -5.03 17.18
C GLY A 247 -21.62 -4.24 16.53
N ASN A 248 -22.87 -4.45 16.96
CA ASN A 248 -24.03 -3.75 16.39
C ASN A 248 -24.35 -2.40 17.07
N LYS A 249 -23.47 -1.90 17.95
CA LYS A 249 -23.71 -0.68 18.71
C LYS A 249 -22.86 0.45 18.12
N GLU A 250 -23.54 1.52 17.70
CA GLU A 250 -22.90 2.79 17.37
C GLU A 250 -22.25 3.41 18.62
N MET A 251 -20.98 3.78 18.47
CA MET A 251 -20.15 4.31 19.55
C MET A 251 -19.87 5.79 19.36
N GLN A 252 -19.60 6.23 18.12
CA GLN A 252 -19.18 7.59 17.83
C GLN A 252 -19.50 7.96 16.38
N ASP A 253 -19.78 9.24 16.16
CA ASP A 253 -19.85 9.89 14.86
C ASP A 253 -18.85 11.06 14.86
N ILE A 254 -18.00 11.11 13.83
CA ILE A 254 -17.02 12.16 13.57
C ILE A 254 -17.29 12.68 12.17
N SER A 255 -17.40 14.00 12.03
CA SER A 255 -17.60 14.62 10.72
C SER A 255 -16.53 15.66 10.44
N TRP A 256 -16.05 15.70 9.20
CA TRP A 256 -15.15 16.74 8.71
C TRP A 256 -15.51 17.14 7.28
N THR A 257 -14.88 18.22 6.81
CA THR A 257 -15.02 18.69 5.44
C THR A 257 -13.65 18.79 4.80
N SER A 258 -13.54 18.47 3.51
CA SER A 258 -12.31 18.67 2.75
C SER A 258 -12.60 19.12 1.31
N ARG A 259 -11.65 19.84 0.70
CA ARG A 259 -11.73 20.27 -0.71
C ARG A 259 -11.18 19.24 -1.69
N PHE A 260 -10.72 18.12 -1.18
CA PHE A 260 -10.11 17.01 -1.90
C PHE A 260 -10.47 15.72 -1.19
N GLU A 261 -10.11 14.59 -1.80
CA GLU A 261 -10.35 13.28 -1.21
C GLU A 261 -9.57 13.14 0.11
N SER A 262 -10.29 12.97 1.23
CA SER A 262 -9.73 12.88 2.57
C SER A 262 -10.16 11.57 3.23
N TYR A 263 -9.51 10.48 2.87
CA TYR A 263 -9.63 9.22 3.61
C TYR A 263 -8.78 9.30 4.89
N PRO A 264 -9.20 8.65 5.99
CA PRO A 264 -8.39 8.58 7.20
C PRO A 264 -7.07 7.84 6.98
N GLU A 265 -6.01 8.42 7.54
CA GLU A 265 -4.72 7.77 7.76
C GLU A 265 -4.66 7.26 9.19
N PHE A 266 -4.02 6.11 9.39
CA PHE A 266 -3.94 5.46 10.69
C PHE A 266 -2.49 5.31 11.14
N LEU A 267 -2.24 5.60 12.42
CA LEU A 267 -0.90 5.70 13.00
C LEU A 267 -1.00 5.59 14.52
N ASP A 268 0.08 5.25 15.23
CA ASP A 268 0.14 5.40 16.70
C ASP A 268 0.88 6.72 17.02
N ALA A 269 0.14 7.83 17.07
CA ALA A 269 0.69 9.18 17.16
C ALA A 269 1.20 9.53 18.56
N ASN A 270 0.52 9.04 19.59
CA ASN A 270 0.89 9.26 20.99
C ASN A 270 1.74 8.12 21.58
N ARG A 271 1.98 7.05 20.81
CA ARG A 271 2.75 5.86 21.19
C ARG A 271 2.18 5.18 22.44
N ASP A 272 0.87 5.07 22.52
CA ASP A 272 0.18 4.44 23.65
C ASP A 272 -0.21 2.98 23.40
N GLY A 273 0.13 2.44 22.22
CA GLY A 273 -0.16 1.06 21.84
C GLY A 273 -1.45 0.89 21.04
N TYR A 274 -2.20 1.98 20.81
CA TYR A 274 -3.46 1.97 20.08
C TYR A 274 -3.36 2.80 18.81
N VAL A 275 -4.24 2.49 17.85
CA VAL A 275 -4.26 3.22 16.59
C VAL A 275 -5.04 4.52 16.73
N ASP A 276 -4.40 5.60 16.32
CA ASP A 276 -4.95 6.94 16.16
C ASP A 276 -5.37 7.17 14.71
N MET A 277 -6.11 8.25 14.47
CA MET A 277 -6.65 8.61 13.17
C MET A 277 -6.27 10.04 12.81
N MET A 278 -5.76 10.25 11.60
CA MET A 278 -5.48 11.56 11.03
C MET A 278 -6.30 11.75 9.74
N VAL A 279 -6.88 12.93 9.55
CA VAL A 279 -7.68 13.26 8.36
C VAL A 279 -7.26 14.62 7.81
N ALA A 280 -7.20 14.74 6.48
CA ALA A 280 -6.82 15.96 5.80
C ALA A 280 -8.03 16.89 5.59
N THR A 281 -8.07 18.02 6.31
CA THR A 281 -9.26 18.91 6.37
C THR A 281 -9.16 20.12 5.44
N ASP A 282 -7.96 20.56 5.09
CA ASP A 282 -7.74 21.59 4.09
C ASP A 282 -6.35 21.40 3.44
N GLN A 283 -6.12 22.12 2.34
CA GLN A 283 -4.80 22.16 1.73
C GLN A 283 -4.46 23.61 1.37
N VAL A 284 -3.21 23.95 1.59
CA VAL A 284 -2.59 25.10 0.94
C VAL A 284 -1.71 24.58 -0.20
N PRO A 285 -1.33 25.40 -1.20
CA PRO A 285 -0.53 24.94 -2.34
C PRO A 285 0.82 24.26 -2.01
N ALA A 286 1.17 24.21 -0.73
CA ALA A 286 2.45 23.84 -0.20
C ALA A 286 2.41 22.59 0.71
N TYR A 287 1.26 22.28 1.32
CA TYR A 287 1.04 21.16 2.25
C TYR A 287 -0.44 20.99 2.60
N GLU A 288 -0.80 19.81 3.08
CA GLU A 288 -2.10 19.47 3.65
C GLU A 288 -2.16 19.83 5.14
N ILE A 289 -3.35 20.21 5.60
CA ILE A 289 -3.65 20.54 6.99
C ILE A 289 -4.51 19.41 7.55
N HIS A 290 -4.14 18.91 8.73
CA HIS A 290 -4.73 17.72 9.32
C HIS A 290 -5.41 18.01 10.64
N ASP A 291 -6.51 17.28 10.88
CA ASP A 291 -7.04 17.03 12.21
C ASP A 291 -6.52 15.66 12.68
N LEU A 292 -6.03 15.61 13.92
CA LEU A 292 -5.55 14.39 14.56
C LEU A 292 -6.51 13.98 15.67
N TYR A 293 -6.79 12.68 15.76
CA TYR A 293 -7.66 12.08 16.75
C TYR A 293 -6.95 10.91 17.42
N ILE A 294 -6.83 10.93 18.75
CA ILE A 294 -6.19 9.87 19.52
C ILE A 294 -7.20 8.88 20.08
N TRP A 295 -6.85 7.60 20.13
CA TRP A 295 -7.71 6.59 20.73
C TRP A 295 -7.80 6.74 22.25
N ASN A 296 -9.01 6.69 22.80
CA ASN A 296 -9.23 6.73 24.24
C ASN A 296 -9.74 5.37 24.75
N ASN A 297 -8.84 4.63 25.37
CA ASN A 297 -9.11 3.30 25.93
C ASN A 297 -10.22 3.25 26.99
N GLN A 298 -10.54 4.36 27.64
CA GLN A 298 -11.60 4.38 28.65
C GLN A 298 -12.99 4.50 28.01
N SER A 299 -13.10 5.19 26.88
CA SER A 299 -14.37 5.38 26.17
C SER A 299 -14.56 4.40 25.01
N GLY A 300 -13.47 3.87 24.44
CA GLY A 300 -13.50 3.09 23.18
C GLY A 300 -13.87 3.98 21.98
N CYS A 301 -13.43 5.24 22.01
CA CYS A 301 -13.73 6.27 21.02
C CYS A 301 -12.47 7.10 20.75
N PHE A 302 -12.48 7.86 19.66
CA PHE A 302 -11.44 8.81 19.30
C PHE A 302 -11.68 10.19 19.97
N ASP A 303 -10.64 10.76 20.58
CA ASP A 303 -10.63 12.12 21.08
C ASP A 303 -9.86 13.04 20.12
N GLN A 304 -10.50 14.11 19.64
CA GLN A 304 -9.81 15.10 18.82
C GLN A 304 -8.70 15.79 19.63
N VAL A 305 -7.50 15.81 19.04
CA VAL A 305 -6.33 16.50 19.58
C VAL A 305 -6.51 17.99 19.45
N VAL A 306 -6.16 18.71 20.53
CA VAL A 306 -6.22 20.18 20.55
C VAL A 306 -4.83 20.74 20.30
N TYR A 307 -4.68 21.51 19.22
CA TYR A 307 -3.47 22.27 18.93
C TYR A 307 -3.84 23.69 18.50
N ASP A 308 -3.12 24.69 19.03
CA ASP A 308 -3.41 26.11 18.79
C ASP A 308 -2.94 26.62 17.41
N ASP A 309 -2.40 25.74 16.57
CA ASP A 309 -1.92 26.03 15.21
C ASP A 309 -2.23 24.84 14.30
N VAL A 310 -1.75 24.84 13.06
CA VAL A 310 -2.01 23.77 12.09
C VAL A 310 -1.06 22.58 12.27
N LEU A 311 -1.59 21.37 12.14
CA LEU A 311 -0.80 20.17 11.87
C LEU A 311 -0.65 20.03 10.36
N ALA A 312 0.59 20.01 9.88
CA ALA A 312 0.93 19.89 8.47
C ALA A 312 1.56 18.52 8.24
N TRP A 313 2.83 18.46 7.83
CA TRP A 313 3.55 17.20 7.76
C TRP A 313 4.13 16.84 9.12
N ILE A 314 3.56 15.81 9.76
CA ILE A 314 3.99 15.36 11.09
C ILE A 314 4.94 14.16 11.00
N GLU A 315 5.93 14.12 11.90
CA GLU A 315 6.76 12.95 12.15
C GLU A 315 6.66 12.59 13.64
N ILE A 316 6.39 11.33 13.93
CA ILE A 316 6.25 10.82 15.30
C ILE A 316 7.63 10.47 15.84
N GLU A 317 8.00 11.04 16.98
CA GLU A 317 9.21 10.69 17.73
C GLU A 317 8.84 10.02 19.06
N GLU A 318 9.84 9.56 19.81
CA GLU A 318 9.63 8.80 21.05
C GLU A 318 8.77 9.54 22.09
N ASP A 319 9.02 10.84 22.30
CA ASP A 319 8.35 11.69 23.29
C ASP A 319 7.79 13.00 22.70
N SER A 320 7.74 13.12 21.36
CA SER A 320 7.38 14.36 20.68
C SER A 320 6.84 14.13 19.28
N ILE A 321 6.18 15.15 18.74
CA ILE A 321 5.84 15.22 17.32
C ILE A 321 6.66 16.35 16.69
N ARG A 322 7.29 16.09 15.55
CA ARG A 322 7.79 17.14 14.67
C ARG A 322 6.70 17.53 13.70
N ASN A 323 6.46 18.82 13.56
CA ASN A 323 5.50 19.36 12.61
C ASN A 323 6.21 20.31 11.64
N TRP A 324 6.22 19.94 10.36
CA TRP A 324 6.88 20.66 9.29
C TRP A 324 5.88 21.50 8.51
N ILE A 325 5.97 22.82 8.69
CA ILE A 325 5.10 23.79 8.00
C ILE A 325 5.92 24.48 6.92
N ARG A 326 5.53 24.36 5.64
CA ARG A 326 6.23 25.06 4.57
C ARG A 326 6.08 26.57 4.70
N ASN A 327 7.17 27.30 4.54
CA ASN A 327 7.22 28.75 4.70
C ASN A 327 8.10 29.40 3.62
N GLY A 328 7.47 29.85 2.53
CA GLY A 328 8.17 30.34 1.35
C GLY A 328 9.02 29.24 0.72
N ASP A 329 10.31 29.51 0.54
CA ASP A 329 11.26 28.54 0.00
C ASP A 329 11.74 27.53 1.05
N GLY A 330 11.49 27.75 2.36
CA GLY A 330 11.94 26.88 3.45
C GLY A 330 10.82 26.26 4.27
N TYR A 331 11.15 25.87 5.49
CA TYR A 331 10.22 25.24 6.44
C TYR A 331 10.32 25.88 7.83
N ILE A 332 9.22 25.88 8.55
CA ILE A 332 9.19 26.02 10.00
C ILE A 332 9.07 24.60 10.57
N LEU A 333 10.07 24.18 11.33
CA LEU A 333 10.02 22.95 12.11
C LEU A 333 9.56 23.29 13.53
N GLN A 334 8.41 22.75 13.93
CA GLN A 334 7.90 22.84 15.30
C GLN A 334 8.13 21.50 16.01
N THR A 335 8.65 21.53 17.24
CA THR A 335 8.64 20.37 18.13
C THR A 335 7.47 20.51 19.10
N LEU A 336 6.57 19.54 19.07
CA LEU A 336 5.35 19.49 19.85
C LEU A 336 5.47 18.40 20.92
N GLN A 337 4.93 18.64 22.11
CA GLN A 337 4.86 17.65 23.19
C GLN A 337 3.41 17.49 23.65
N TRP A 338 3.08 16.24 24.01
CA TRP A 338 1.79 15.88 24.57
C TRP A 338 1.58 16.45 25.97
N ARG A 339 0.38 16.98 26.22
CA ARG A 339 -0.17 17.25 27.54
C ARG A 339 -1.61 16.71 27.58
N GLY A 340 -1.74 15.43 27.90
CA GLY A 340 -3.01 14.73 27.70
C GLY A 340 -3.34 14.74 26.20
N LYS A 341 -4.55 15.21 25.83
CA LYS A 341 -4.96 15.36 24.43
C LYS A 341 -4.56 16.68 23.77
N GLU A 342 -3.81 17.53 24.46
CA GLU A 342 -3.32 18.79 23.92
C GLU A 342 -1.89 18.62 23.39
N LEU A 343 -1.58 19.25 22.27
CA LEU A 343 -0.21 19.43 21.80
C LEU A 343 0.29 20.82 22.17
N ILE A 344 1.49 20.89 22.74
CA ILE A 344 2.13 22.14 23.11
C ILE A 344 3.42 22.29 22.33
N ARG A 345 3.56 23.43 21.65
CA ARG A 345 4.83 23.80 21.00
C ARG A 345 5.89 24.11 22.04
N VAL A 346 6.96 23.32 22.06
CA VAL A 346 8.10 23.52 22.96
C VAL A 346 9.31 24.13 22.24
N LYS A 347 9.38 23.99 20.92
CA LYS A 347 10.45 24.54 20.08
C LYS A 347 9.93 24.90 18.70
N GLU A 348 10.52 25.94 18.10
CA GLU A 348 10.29 26.32 16.71
C GLU A 348 11.61 26.76 16.06
N GLU A 349 11.88 26.26 14.86
CA GLU A 349 13.09 26.53 14.10
C GLU A 349 12.75 26.85 12.64
N LYS A 350 13.46 27.79 12.04
CA LYS A 350 13.38 28.06 10.60
C LYS A 350 14.47 27.29 9.88
N ILE A 351 14.06 26.43 8.95
CA ILE A 351 14.95 25.64 8.10
C ILE A 351 14.94 26.28 6.71
N THR A 352 16.10 26.80 6.30
CA THR A 352 16.28 27.35 4.96
C THR A 352 16.87 26.25 4.07
N PRO A 353 16.45 26.12 2.80
CA PRO A 353 17.10 25.19 1.88
C PRO A 353 18.59 25.48 1.82
N ILE A 354 19.41 24.43 1.88
CA ILE A 354 20.83 24.58 1.62
C ILE A 354 20.96 24.92 0.14
N SER A 355 21.29 26.16 -0.19
CA SER A 355 21.62 26.52 -1.57
C SER A 355 22.91 25.79 -1.95
N GLU A 356 22.86 24.96 -2.99
CA GLU A 356 24.03 24.22 -3.53
C GLU A 356 25.17 25.12 -4.08
N THR A 357 25.10 26.44 -3.90
CA THR A 357 26.12 27.39 -4.39
C THR A 357 27.23 27.71 -3.38
N ALA A 358 27.36 26.96 -2.28
CA ALA A 358 28.45 27.14 -1.30
C ALA A 358 29.55 26.05 -1.37
N GLN A 359 29.73 25.39 -2.51
CA GLN A 359 30.92 24.57 -2.81
C GLN A 359 31.64 25.09 -4.07
N SER A 360 32.05 26.35 -4.05
CA SER A 360 33.16 26.82 -4.89
C SER A 360 33.77 28.05 -4.24
N ASP A 361 34.74 27.85 -3.36
CA ASP A 361 35.82 28.82 -3.09
C ASP A 361 37.09 28.07 -2.65
#